data_AF-A0A2K3LUQ9-F1
#
_entry.id   AF-A0A2K3LUQ9-F1
#
_cell.length_a   1.000
_cell.length_b   1.000
_cell.length_c   1.000
_cell.angle_alpha   90.00
_cell.angle_beta   90.00
_cell.angle_gamma   90.00
#
_symmetry.space_group_name_H-M   'P 1'
#
loop_
_entity.id
_entity.type
_entity.pdbx_description
1 polymer ?
#
loop_
_entity_poly.entity_id
_entity_poly.type
_entity_poly.pdbx_seq_one_letter_code
_entity_poly.pdbx_strand_id
1 'polypeptide(L)'
;MLCSIILVHSVFVAFQTASTFWLAIAIEIPKVTNATLIGVYALISFSGVVFVYVKSYLTALLGLKASTAFFSSFTTSIFNAPMVFFDSTPVGRILTRASSDLSILDFDIPYSITFVICVGIEILVMICIMVSVTWQVLIVAVPALVASIFVQQYYQATASELIRINGTTKAPVMNFAAETSLGVVTVRAFNMADRFFKNYLQLVDTDASLFFHSNVTIEWEILRIEALQNLTVITAALLLILLPQGYVSPGLVGLSLSYAFTLTAGQIFWTRWFSNLSNYIISVERIKQFIRIPAEPPAIVDGNRPPSSWPSKGKIDLQGLE
;
A
#
# COMPACT_ATOMS: atom_id res chain seq x y z
N MET A 1 -3.46 -5.36 -18.02
CA MET A 1 -2.56 -6.06 -17.08
C MET A 1 -3.18 -6.18 -15.69
N LEU A 2 -3.66 -5.11 -15.07
CA LEU A 2 -4.33 -5.20 -13.75
C LEU A 2 -5.55 -6.14 -13.74
N CYS A 3 -6.43 -6.06 -14.76
CA CYS A 3 -7.54 -7.01 -14.91
C CYS A 3 -7.07 -8.47 -15.07
N SER A 4 -5.92 -8.69 -15.72
CA SER A 4 -5.33 -10.03 -15.87
C SER A 4 -4.83 -10.57 -14.53
N ILE A 5 -4.24 -9.70 -13.69
CA ILE A 5 -3.83 -10.06 -12.31
C ILE A 5 -5.06 -10.42 -11.48
N ILE A 6 -6.13 -9.62 -11.56
CA ILE A 6 -7.41 -9.90 -10.87
C ILE A 6 -7.95 -11.26 -11.31
N LEU A 7 -8.02 -11.53 -12.61
CA LEU A 7 -8.54 -12.79 -13.13
C LEU A 7 -7.70 -13.99 -12.68
N VAL A 8 -6.37 -13.91 -12.78
CA VAL A 8 -5.46 -14.98 -12.32
C VAL A 8 -5.59 -15.20 -10.81
N HIS A 9 -5.73 -14.13 -10.03
CA HIS A 9 -5.93 -14.23 -8.59
C HIS A 9 -7.29 -14.84 -8.23
N SER A 10 -8.37 -14.43 -8.90
CA SER A 10 -9.69 -15.04 -8.71
C SER A 10 -9.69 -16.53 -9.03
N VAL A 11 -8.97 -16.95 -10.08
CA VAL A 11 -8.80 -18.37 -10.41
C VAL A 11 -8.00 -19.08 -9.31
N PHE A 12 -6.90 -18.50 -8.84
CA PHE A 12 -6.13 -19.05 -7.73
C PHE A 12 -7.00 -19.26 -6.47
N VAL A 13 -7.75 -18.23 -6.06
CA VAL A 13 -8.65 -18.31 -4.91
C VAL A 13 -9.71 -19.37 -5.12
N ALA A 14 -10.26 -19.51 -6.33
CA ALA A 14 -11.21 -20.57 -6.66
C ALA A 14 -10.59 -21.97 -6.49
N PHE A 15 -9.35 -22.19 -6.93
CA PHE A 15 -8.63 -23.46 -6.70
C PHE A 15 -8.38 -23.71 -5.20
N GLN A 16 -7.97 -22.69 -4.46
CA GLN A 16 -7.74 -22.80 -3.02
C GLN A 16 -9.03 -23.16 -2.27
N THR A 17 -10.13 -22.47 -2.57
CA THR A 17 -11.46 -22.77 -2.02
C THR A 17 -11.97 -24.14 -2.45
N ALA A 18 -11.77 -24.54 -3.71
CA ALA A 18 -12.15 -25.86 -4.17
C ALA A 18 -11.39 -26.97 -3.42
N SER A 19 -10.11 -26.74 -3.10
CA SER A 19 -9.28 -27.67 -2.34
C SER A 19 -9.79 -27.86 -0.90
N THR A 20 -10.10 -26.76 -0.21
CA THR A 20 -10.63 -26.81 1.16
C THR A 20 -12.06 -27.36 1.21
N PHE A 21 -12.88 -27.02 0.22
CA PHE A 21 -14.24 -27.55 0.07
C PHE A 21 -14.25 -29.05 -0.24
N TRP A 22 -13.34 -29.52 -1.11
CA TRP A 22 -13.15 -30.95 -1.36
C TRP A 22 -12.82 -31.70 -0.08
N LEU A 23 -11.90 -31.16 0.74
CA LEU A 23 -11.53 -31.77 2.01
C LEU A 23 -12.72 -31.84 2.97
N ALA A 24 -13.55 -30.80 3.02
CA ALA A 24 -14.76 -30.77 3.86
C ALA A 24 -15.78 -31.87 3.47
N ILE A 25 -15.99 -32.13 2.18
CA ILE A 25 -16.95 -33.14 1.71
C ILE A 25 -16.36 -34.55 1.77
N ALA A 26 -15.12 -34.72 1.33
CA ALA A 26 -14.54 -36.04 1.11
C ALA A 26 -14.24 -36.79 2.42
N ILE A 27 -14.13 -36.09 3.57
CA ILE A 27 -14.04 -36.70 4.90
C ILE A 27 -15.33 -37.47 5.26
N GLU A 28 -16.47 -37.09 4.71
CA GLU A 28 -17.77 -37.70 5.03
C GLU A 28 -18.15 -38.86 4.12
N ILE A 29 -17.44 -39.05 3.00
CA ILE A 29 -17.72 -40.13 2.06
C ILE A 29 -16.96 -41.39 2.50
N PRO A 30 -17.64 -42.42 3.04
CA PRO A 30 -16.99 -43.61 3.61
C PRO A 30 -16.26 -44.48 2.57
N LYS A 31 -16.44 -44.22 1.26
CA LYS A 31 -15.84 -44.97 0.15
C LYS A 31 -14.52 -44.37 -0.36
N VAL A 32 -14.10 -43.20 0.14
CA VAL A 32 -12.86 -42.55 -0.33
C VAL A 32 -11.68 -43.06 0.50
N THR A 33 -10.67 -43.61 -0.17
CA THR A 33 -9.41 -44.01 0.50
C THR A 33 -8.59 -42.77 0.87
N ASN A 34 -7.84 -42.82 1.96
CA ASN A 34 -6.94 -41.72 2.37
C ASN A 34 -5.98 -41.30 1.25
N ALA A 35 -5.51 -42.25 0.43
CA ALA A 35 -4.66 -41.98 -0.73
C ALA A 35 -5.37 -41.14 -1.81
N THR A 36 -6.64 -41.42 -2.09
CA THR A 36 -7.44 -40.64 -3.06
C THR A 36 -7.81 -39.26 -2.52
N LEU A 37 -8.08 -39.13 -1.21
CA LEU A 37 -8.35 -37.85 -0.56
C LEU A 37 -7.15 -36.89 -0.70
N ILE A 38 -5.98 -37.36 -0.28
CA ILE A 38 -4.73 -36.59 -0.31
C ILE A 38 -4.30 -36.32 -1.76
N GLY A 39 -4.44 -37.31 -2.66
CA GLY A 39 -4.06 -37.17 -4.06
C GLY A 39 -4.84 -36.07 -4.79
N VAL A 40 -6.17 -36.03 -4.63
CA VAL A 40 -7.01 -34.97 -5.25
C VAL A 40 -6.72 -33.61 -4.64
N TYR A 41 -6.62 -33.52 -3.31
CA TYR A 41 -6.24 -32.28 -2.61
C TYR A 41 -4.89 -31.74 -3.08
N ALA A 42 -3.88 -32.60 -3.19
CA ALA A 42 -2.55 -32.22 -3.65
C ALA A 42 -2.56 -31.75 -5.10
N LEU A 43 -3.31 -32.41 -5.98
CA LEU A 43 -3.42 -32.03 -7.40
C LEU A 43 -4.07 -30.66 -7.58
N ILE A 44 -5.18 -30.40 -6.88
CA ILE A 44 -5.85 -29.09 -6.90
C ILE A 44 -4.91 -28.02 -6.35
N SER A 45 -4.26 -28.28 -5.21
CA SER A 45 -3.37 -27.31 -4.57
C SER A 45 -2.14 -26.99 -5.42
N PHE A 46 -1.52 -28.00 -6.03
CA PHE A 46 -0.38 -27.83 -6.93
C PHE A 46 -0.75 -27.06 -8.19
N SER A 47 -1.94 -27.27 -8.74
CA SER A 47 -2.45 -26.47 -9.86
C SER A 47 -2.59 -24.99 -9.49
N GLY A 48 -2.97 -24.68 -8.23
CA GLY A 48 -3.03 -23.32 -7.69
C GLY A 48 -1.67 -22.61 -7.65
N VAL A 49 -0.58 -23.33 -7.37
CA VAL A 49 0.78 -22.76 -7.30
C VAL A 49 1.18 -22.09 -8.62
N VAL A 50 0.81 -22.68 -9.76
CA VAL A 50 1.09 -22.11 -11.09
C VAL A 50 0.43 -20.72 -11.23
N PHE A 51 -0.80 -20.56 -10.76
CA PHE A 51 -1.50 -19.27 -10.82
C PHE A 51 -0.88 -18.24 -9.88
N VAL A 52 -0.41 -18.64 -8.69
CA VAL A 52 0.34 -17.73 -7.80
C VAL A 52 1.61 -17.24 -8.47
N TYR A 53 2.37 -18.13 -9.13
CA TYR A 53 3.58 -17.76 -9.84
C TYR A 53 3.28 -16.79 -10.99
N VAL A 54 2.28 -17.10 -11.83
CA VAL A 54 1.85 -16.23 -12.93
C VAL A 54 1.39 -14.87 -12.40
N LYS A 55 0.63 -14.83 -11.30
CA LYS A 55 0.21 -13.58 -10.66
C LYS A 55 1.41 -12.74 -10.24
N SER A 56 2.35 -13.32 -9.49
CA SER A 56 3.55 -12.64 -9.02
C SER A 56 4.40 -12.10 -10.17
N TYR A 57 4.55 -12.87 -11.24
CA TYR A 57 5.24 -12.45 -12.45
C TYR A 57 4.53 -11.26 -13.13
N LEU A 58 3.20 -11.31 -13.29
CA LEU A 58 2.42 -10.23 -13.89
C LEU A 58 2.45 -8.94 -13.04
N THR A 59 2.40 -9.06 -11.71
CA THR A 59 2.55 -7.93 -10.78
C THR A 59 3.92 -7.28 -10.93
N ALA A 60 5.00 -8.06 -10.98
CA ALA A 60 6.35 -7.55 -11.18
C ALA A 60 6.50 -6.82 -12.54
N LEU A 61 5.95 -7.39 -13.61
CA LEU A 61 5.95 -6.75 -14.93
C LEU A 61 5.13 -5.45 -14.96
N LEU A 62 4.00 -5.41 -14.25
CA LEU A 62 3.19 -4.19 -14.13
C LEU A 62 3.97 -3.10 -13.40
N GLY A 63 4.60 -3.44 -12.27
CA GLY A 63 5.45 -2.52 -11.51
C GLY A 63 6.60 -1.98 -12.35
N LEU A 64 7.33 -2.85 -13.05
CA LEU A 64 8.45 -2.44 -13.90
C LEU A 64 8.03 -1.51 -15.05
N LYS A 65 6.91 -1.82 -15.72
CA LYS A 65 6.37 -0.96 -16.79
C LYS A 65 5.93 0.40 -16.26
N ALA A 66 5.25 0.42 -15.11
CA ALA A 66 4.83 1.66 -14.46
C ALA A 66 6.06 2.50 -14.05
N SER A 67 7.01 1.90 -13.34
CA SER A 67 8.29 2.51 -12.96
C SER A 67 9.01 3.13 -14.15
N THR A 68 9.21 2.36 -15.22
CA THR A 68 9.92 2.84 -16.43
C THR A 68 9.19 4.03 -17.08
N ALA A 69 7.86 3.96 -17.18
CA ALA A 69 7.06 5.03 -17.77
C ALA A 69 7.09 6.31 -16.92
N PHE A 70 6.95 6.19 -15.60
CA PHE A 70 7.01 7.33 -14.68
C PHE A 70 8.41 7.93 -14.62
N PHE A 71 9.45 7.10 -14.55
CA PHE A 71 10.84 7.55 -14.56
C PHE A 71 11.18 8.30 -15.85
N SER A 72 10.91 7.71 -17.02
CA SER A 72 11.18 8.34 -18.31
C SER A 72 10.42 9.65 -18.48
N SER A 73 9.14 9.70 -18.09
CA SER A 73 8.34 10.92 -18.15
C SER A 73 8.85 11.99 -17.19
N PHE A 74 9.19 11.61 -15.95
CA PHE A 74 9.72 12.53 -14.94
C PHE A 74 11.04 13.14 -15.39
N THR A 75 11.98 12.30 -15.83
CA THR A 75 13.30 12.73 -16.29
C THR A 75 13.19 13.62 -17.54
N THR A 76 12.34 13.27 -18.50
CA THR A 76 12.13 14.08 -19.70
C THR A 76 11.54 15.46 -19.36
N SER A 77 10.53 15.52 -18.49
CA SER A 77 9.93 16.80 -18.09
C SER A 77 10.91 17.67 -17.30
N ILE A 78 11.79 17.08 -16.48
CA ILE A 78 12.79 17.83 -15.72
C ILE A 78 13.89 18.38 -16.62
N PHE A 79 14.40 17.60 -17.58
CA PHE A 79 15.42 18.10 -18.50
C PHE A 79 14.90 19.16 -19.47
N ASN A 80 13.61 19.14 -19.77
CA ASN A 80 12.96 20.17 -20.57
C ASN A 80 12.42 21.34 -19.74
N ALA A 81 12.64 21.39 -18.43
CA ALA A 81 12.09 22.45 -17.58
C ALA A 81 12.88 23.77 -17.73
N PRO A 82 12.21 24.94 -17.64
CA PRO A 82 12.88 26.24 -17.74
C PRO A 82 13.82 26.51 -16.58
N MET A 83 14.88 27.29 -16.79
CA MET A 83 15.81 27.69 -15.71
C MET A 83 15.11 28.32 -14.49
N VAL A 84 14.03 29.08 -14.71
CA VAL A 84 13.20 29.67 -13.65
C VAL A 84 12.67 28.61 -12.67
N PHE A 85 12.38 27.38 -13.14
CA PHE A 85 11.96 26.28 -12.29
C PHE A 85 13.07 25.86 -11.31
N PHE A 86 14.32 25.78 -11.80
CA PHE A 86 15.48 25.41 -11.00
C PHE A 86 15.89 26.50 -10.01
N ASP A 87 15.70 27.78 -10.37
CA ASP A 87 15.95 28.90 -9.47
C ASP A 87 14.90 28.98 -8.35
N SER A 88 13.64 28.65 -8.67
CA SER A 88 12.53 28.71 -7.72
C SER A 88 12.39 27.45 -6.85
N THR A 89 12.94 26.32 -7.30
CA THR A 89 12.75 25.02 -6.65
C THR A 89 14.06 24.53 -6.03
N PRO A 90 14.13 24.34 -4.71
CA PRO A 90 15.33 23.82 -4.08
C PRO A 90 15.71 22.44 -4.63
N VAL A 91 17.00 22.26 -4.96
CA VAL A 91 17.55 20.99 -5.48
C VAL A 91 17.20 19.80 -4.60
N GLY A 92 17.18 19.99 -3.27
CA GLY A 92 16.80 18.94 -2.32
C GLY A 92 15.38 18.40 -2.56
N ARG A 93 14.43 19.25 -2.95
CA ARG A 93 13.04 18.84 -3.27
C ARG A 93 13.01 17.98 -4.53
N ILE A 94 13.75 18.37 -5.57
CA ILE A 94 13.87 17.60 -6.82
C ILE A 94 14.47 16.22 -6.50
N LEU A 95 15.54 16.19 -5.70
CA LEU A 95 16.22 14.96 -5.30
C LEU A 95 15.30 14.03 -4.48
N THR A 96 14.49 14.55 -3.56
CA THR A 96 13.51 13.73 -2.82
C THR A 96 12.49 13.08 -3.75
N ARG A 97 12.03 13.79 -4.80
CA ARG A 97 11.13 13.20 -5.81
C ARG A 97 11.84 12.13 -6.63
N ALA A 98 13.08 12.41 -7.03
CA ALA A 98 13.90 11.51 -7.83
C ALA A 98 14.36 10.25 -7.08
N SER A 99 14.36 10.27 -5.74
CA SER A 99 14.84 9.18 -4.88
C SER A 99 13.71 8.50 -4.11
N SER A 100 13.27 9.11 -3.00
CA SER A 100 12.31 8.52 -2.07
C SER A 100 10.96 8.25 -2.73
N ASP A 101 10.41 9.22 -3.46
CA ASP A 101 9.08 9.03 -4.07
C ASP A 101 9.10 8.03 -5.23
N LEU A 102 10.17 8.02 -6.03
CA LEU A 102 10.35 7.01 -7.07
C LEU A 102 10.58 5.61 -6.49
N SER A 103 11.35 5.48 -5.41
CA SER A 103 11.53 4.20 -4.70
C SER A 103 10.19 3.63 -4.19
N ILE A 104 9.31 4.49 -3.66
CA ILE A 104 7.95 4.10 -3.25
C ILE A 104 7.13 3.63 -4.45
N LEU A 105 7.24 4.33 -5.59
CA LEU A 105 6.55 3.96 -6.82
C LEU A 105 7.05 2.61 -7.39
N ASP A 106 8.34 2.35 -7.26
CA ASP A 106 9.00 1.16 -7.81
C ASP A 106 8.68 -0.11 -7.01
N PHE A 107 8.71 -0.02 -5.67
CA PHE A 107 8.55 -1.17 -4.79
C PHE A 107 7.19 -1.19 -4.09
N ASP A 108 6.86 -0.15 -3.33
CA ASP A 108 5.75 -0.20 -2.38
C ASP A 108 4.37 -0.18 -3.04
N ILE A 109 4.21 0.57 -4.14
CA ILE A 109 2.91 0.70 -4.83
C ILE A 109 2.47 -0.59 -5.52
N PRO A 110 3.31 -1.28 -6.32
CA PRO A 110 2.94 -2.56 -6.93
C PRO A 110 2.51 -3.60 -5.89
N TYR A 111 3.22 -3.69 -4.77
CA TYR A 111 2.84 -4.56 -3.66
C TYR A 111 1.51 -4.12 -3.04
N SER A 112 1.37 -2.85 -2.68
CA SER A 112 0.18 -2.35 -1.98
C SER A 112 -1.10 -2.51 -2.81
N ILE A 113 -1.08 -2.16 -4.09
CA ILE A 113 -2.22 -2.36 -5.00
C ILE A 113 -2.58 -3.85 -5.10
N THR A 114 -1.56 -4.70 -5.25
CA THR A 114 -1.78 -6.14 -5.39
C THR A 114 -2.38 -6.72 -4.12
N PHE A 115 -1.87 -6.39 -2.94
CA PHE A 115 -2.40 -6.91 -1.67
C PHE A 115 -3.81 -6.41 -1.37
N VAL A 116 -4.11 -5.12 -1.58
CA VAL A 116 -5.45 -4.57 -1.37
C VAL A 116 -6.49 -5.29 -2.23
N ILE A 117 -6.17 -5.52 -3.51
CA ILE A 117 -7.07 -6.22 -4.44
C ILE A 117 -7.18 -7.71 -4.09
N CYS A 118 -6.04 -8.38 -3.86
CA CYS A 118 -6.01 -9.82 -3.61
C CYS A 118 -6.75 -10.18 -2.33
N VAL A 119 -6.44 -9.49 -1.23
CA VAL A 119 -7.03 -9.75 0.08
C VAL A 119 -8.51 -9.33 0.09
N GLY A 120 -8.88 -8.27 -0.64
CA GLY A 120 -10.28 -7.89 -0.81
C GLY A 120 -11.11 -8.98 -1.51
N ILE A 121 -10.55 -9.61 -2.55
CA ILE A 121 -11.18 -10.77 -3.22
C ILE A 121 -11.27 -11.97 -2.28
N GLU A 122 -10.22 -12.25 -1.51
CA GLU A 122 -10.22 -13.34 -0.53
C GLU A 122 -11.32 -13.13 0.52
N ILE A 123 -11.41 -11.96 1.15
CA ILE A 123 -12.46 -11.61 2.11
C ILE A 123 -13.86 -11.84 1.53
N LEU A 124 -14.09 -11.40 0.28
CA LEU A 124 -15.37 -11.61 -0.41
C LEU A 124 -15.68 -13.10 -0.54
N VAL A 125 -14.69 -13.91 -0.93
CA VAL A 125 -14.84 -15.37 -1.03
C VAL A 125 -15.08 -16.02 0.33
N MET A 126 -14.40 -15.59 1.39
CA MET A 126 -14.64 -16.08 2.76
C MET A 126 -16.08 -15.82 3.19
N ILE A 127 -16.59 -14.61 2.97
CA ILE A 127 -17.98 -14.24 3.25
C ILE A 127 -18.94 -15.10 2.40
N CYS A 128 -18.68 -15.31 1.11
CA CYS A 128 -19.50 -16.16 0.26
C CYS A 128 -19.56 -17.61 0.76
N ILE A 129 -18.44 -18.18 1.22
CA ILE A 129 -18.41 -19.53 1.80
C ILE A 129 -19.25 -19.58 3.08
N MET A 130 -19.09 -18.60 3.98
CA MET A 130 -19.88 -18.52 5.20
C MET A 130 -21.38 -18.41 4.92
N VAL A 131 -21.78 -17.60 3.93
CA VAL A 131 -23.18 -17.45 3.48
C VAL A 131 -23.73 -18.74 2.88
N SER A 132 -22.90 -19.51 2.15
CA SER A 132 -23.33 -20.78 1.55
C SER A 132 -23.73 -21.83 2.61
N VAL A 133 -23.12 -21.77 3.79
CA VAL A 133 -23.44 -22.67 4.92
C VAL A 133 -24.57 -22.09 5.76
N THR A 134 -24.49 -20.80 6.10
CA THR A 134 -25.45 -20.12 6.99
C THR A 134 -25.76 -18.72 6.47
N TRP A 135 -26.83 -18.57 5.70
CA TRP A 135 -27.18 -17.29 5.08
C TRP A 135 -27.51 -16.18 6.10
N GLN A 136 -27.97 -16.54 7.30
CA GLN A 136 -28.33 -15.60 8.37
C GLN A 136 -27.13 -14.78 8.88
N VAL A 137 -25.90 -15.27 8.69
CA VAL A 137 -24.67 -14.53 9.05
C VAL A 137 -24.56 -13.21 8.30
N LEU A 138 -25.15 -13.12 7.10
CA LEU A 138 -25.15 -11.91 6.28
C LEU A 138 -25.78 -10.70 7.02
N ILE A 139 -26.76 -10.95 7.88
CA ILE A 139 -27.46 -9.91 8.66
C ILE A 139 -26.48 -9.16 9.59
N VAL A 140 -25.44 -9.85 10.07
CA VAL A 140 -24.41 -9.27 10.95
C VAL A 140 -23.18 -8.84 10.16
N ALA A 141 -22.77 -9.64 9.17
CA ALA A 141 -21.59 -9.38 8.37
C ALA A 141 -21.71 -8.08 7.56
N VAL A 142 -22.88 -7.76 7.00
CA VAL A 142 -23.08 -6.54 6.19
C VAL A 142 -22.93 -5.26 7.05
N PRO A 143 -23.65 -5.11 8.19
CA PRO A 143 -23.42 -3.98 9.09
C PRO A 143 -21.99 -3.92 9.62
N ALA A 144 -21.37 -5.06 9.94
CA ALA A 144 -19.98 -5.10 10.40
C ALA A 144 -19.01 -4.60 9.32
N LEU A 145 -19.22 -4.96 8.05
CA LEU A 145 -18.41 -4.47 6.92
C LEU A 145 -18.58 -2.96 6.74
N VAL A 146 -19.83 -2.49 6.76
CA VAL A 146 -20.14 -1.05 6.62
C VAL A 146 -19.51 -0.26 7.78
N ALA A 147 -19.67 -0.71 9.02
CA ALA A 147 -19.04 -0.10 10.18
C ALA A 147 -17.50 -0.11 10.07
N SER A 148 -16.91 -1.20 9.56
CA SER A 148 -15.46 -1.32 9.33
C SER A 148 -14.99 -0.28 8.32
N ILE A 149 -15.74 -0.03 7.23
CA ILE A 149 -15.42 1.02 6.25
C ILE A 149 -15.50 2.42 6.88
N PHE A 150 -16.50 2.70 7.72
CA PHE A 150 -16.59 3.98 8.42
C PHE A 150 -15.41 4.21 9.39
N VAL A 151 -15.05 3.19 10.16
CA VAL A 151 -13.87 3.24 11.06
C VAL A 151 -12.60 3.47 10.25
N GLN A 152 -12.43 2.77 9.12
CA GLN A 152 -11.30 2.93 8.20
C GLN A 152 -11.17 4.37 7.69
N GLN A 153 -12.26 4.97 7.23
CA GLN A 153 -12.26 6.33 6.70
C GLN A 153 -11.88 7.36 7.78
N TYR A 154 -12.41 7.17 8.99
CA TYR A 154 -12.08 8.03 10.13
C TYR A 154 -10.60 7.90 10.54
N TYR A 155 -10.09 6.68 10.60
CA TYR A 155 -8.67 6.42 10.86
C TYR A 155 -7.78 7.06 9.80
N GLN A 156 -8.11 6.90 8.51
CA GLN A 156 -7.28 7.38 7.41
C GLN A 156 -7.05 8.90 7.45
N ALA A 157 -8.09 9.68 7.78
CA ALA A 157 -7.97 11.13 7.92
C ALA A 157 -6.97 11.49 9.04
N THR A 158 -7.05 10.81 10.18
CA THR A 158 -6.16 11.03 11.32
C THR A 158 -4.74 10.57 11.02
N ALA A 159 -4.57 9.38 10.44
CA ALA A 159 -3.28 8.80 10.09
C ALA A 159 -2.49 9.68 9.11
N SER A 160 -3.19 10.27 8.13
CA SER A 160 -2.57 11.16 7.13
C SER A 160 -1.97 12.41 7.79
N GLU A 161 -2.69 13.04 8.72
CA GLU A 161 -2.18 14.20 9.46
C GLU A 161 -1.03 13.82 10.38
N LEU A 162 -1.10 12.66 11.04
CA LEU A 162 -0.07 12.20 11.96
C LEU A 162 1.26 11.91 11.22
N ILE A 163 1.19 11.34 10.02
CA ILE A 163 2.35 11.16 9.14
C ILE A 163 2.96 12.51 8.75
N ARG A 164 2.12 13.52 8.48
CA ARG A 164 2.60 14.87 8.16
C ARG A 164 3.35 15.49 9.35
N ILE A 165 2.79 15.40 10.56
CA ILE A 165 3.42 15.90 11.78
C ILE A 165 4.74 15.15 12.02
N ASN A 166 4.79 13.84 11.76
CA ASN A 166 5.99 13.01 11.95
C ASN A 166 7.15 13.43 11.03
N GLY A 167 6.84 13.88 9.81
CA GLY A 167 7.84 14.50 8.95
C GLY A 167 8.41 15.80 9.53
N THR A 168 7.58 16.59 10.21
CA THR A 168 7.99 17.88 10.78
C THR A 168 8.70 17.79 12.12
N THR A 169 8.45 16.75 12.94
CA THR A 169 9.14 16.55 14.23
C THR A 169 10.51 15.92 14.09
N LYS A 170 10.72 15.04 13.11
CA LYS A 170 12.02 14.40 12.85
C LYS A 170 13.08 15.34 12.32
N ALA A 171 12.71 16.29 11.47
CA ALA A 171 13.67 17.20 10.83
C ALA A 171 14.46 18.07 11.84
N PRO A 172 13.83 18.71 12.86
CA PRO A 172 14.54 19.42 13.92
C PRO A 172 15.56 18.56 14.67
N VAL A 173 15.26 17.30 14.97
CA VAL A 173 16.19 16.38 15.67
C VAL A 173 17.46 16.18 14.84
N MET A 174 17.30 15.90 13.54
CA MET A 174 18.41 15.70 12.60
C MET A 174 19.23 16.97 12.40
N ASN A 175 18.57 18.12 12.23
CA ASN A 175 19.23 19.41 12.05
C ASN A 175 20.01 19.82 13.31
N PHE A 176 19.42 19.65 14.50
CA PHE A 176 20.08 19.97 15.76
C PHE A 176 21.34 19.13 15.97
N ALA A 177 21.28 17.84 15.63
CA ALA A 177 22.45 16.95 15.69
C ALA A 177 23.56 17.39 14.71
N ALA A 178 23.19 17.77 13.48
CA ALA A 178 24.13 18.25 12.48
C ALA A 178 24.80 19.57 12.90
N GLU A 179 24.02 20.56 13.35
CA GLU A 179 24.51 21.84 13.84
C GLU A 179 25.44 21.68 15.05
N THR A 180 25.07 20.81 16.00
CA THR A 180 25.88 20.52 17.18
C THR A 180 27.20 19.85 16.80
N SER A 181 27.18 18.94 15.81
CA SER A 181 28.40 18.29 15.30
C SER A 181 29.36 19.29 14.67
N LEU A 182 28.85 20.23 13.88
CA LEU A 182 29.66 21.28 13.25
C LEU A 182 30.19 22.30 14.29
N GLY A 183 29.37 22.64 15.29
CA GLY A 183 29.68 23.62 16.34
C GLY A 183 30.30 23.04 17.62
N VAL A 184 30.71 21.77 17.64
CA VAL A 184 31.07 21.06 18.88
C VAL A 184 32.18 21.73 19.69
N VAL A 185 33.17 22.32 19.00
CA VAL A 185 34.28 23.03 19.63
C VAL A 185 33.76 24.27 20.36
N THR A 186 32.89 25.05 19.71
CA THR A 186 32.28 26.26 20.28
C THR A 186 31.41 25.92 21.48
N VAL A 187 30.56 24.89 21.39
CA VAL A 187 29.70 24.44 22.51
C VAL A 187 30.54 24.05 23.72
N ARG A 188 31.65 23.34 23.53
CA ARG A 188 32.59 22.97 24.59
C ARG A 188 33.35 24.16 25.14
N ALA A 189 33.82 25.07 24.29
CA ALA A 189 34.55 26.27 24.70
C ALA A 189 33.74 27.19 25.62
N PHE A 190 32.42 27.31 25.37
CA PHE A 190 31.51 28.07 26.23
C PHE A 190 30.90 27.26 27.39
N ASN A 191 31.29 25.99 27.58
CA ASN A 191 30.76 25.10 28.60
C ASN A 191 29.22 24.96 28.59
N MET A 192 28.62 24.87 27.39
CA MET A 192 27.16 24.82 27.19
C MET A 192 26.63 23.41 26.87
N ALA A 193 27.44 22.37 27.04
CA ALA A 193 27.10 21.00 26.63
C ALA A 193 25.81 20.48 27.27
N ASP A 194 25.61 20.68 28.57
CA ASP A 194 24.40 20.23 29.28
C ASP A 194 23.12 20.90 28.77
N ARG A 195 23.21 22.18 28.40
CA ARG A 195 22.08 22.91 27.80
C ARG A 195 21.72 22.32 26.43
N PHE A 196 22.72 22.06 25.60
CA PHE A 196 22.51 21.44 24.29
C PHE A 196 21.93 20.04 24.42
N PHE A 197 22.42 19.24 25.38
CA PHE A 197 21.90 17.91 25.66
C PHE A 197 20.44 17.95 26.11
N LYS A 198 20.08 18.86 27.03
CA LYS A 198 18.69 19.02 27.47
C LYS A 198 17.76 19.44 26.33
N ASN A 199 18.20 20.36 25.47
CA ASN A 199 17.43 20.78 24.30
C ASN A 199 17.24 19.61 23.31
N TYR A 200 18.29 18.81 23.09
CA TYR A 200 18.19 17.61 22.26
C TYR A 200 17.18 16.61 22.81
N LEU A 201 17.21 16.34 24.13
CA LEU A 201 16.23 15.46 24.77
C LEU A 201 14.80 15.96 24.60
N GLN A 202 14.54 17.27 24.69
CA GLN A 202 13.20 17.83 24.45
C GLN A 202 12.70 17.59 23.01
N LEU A 203 13.60 17.69 22.03
CA LEU A 203 13.28 17.40 20.63
C LEU A 203 12.98 15.91 20.43
N VAL A 204 13.79 15.03 21.04
CA VAL A 204 13.58 13.58 21.02
C VAL A 204 12.28 13.18 21.71
N ASP A 205 11.97 13.74 22.88
CA ASP A 205 10.72 13.47 23.60
C ASP A 205 9.49 13.89 22.79
N THR A 206 9.59 15.01 22.06
CA THR A 206 8.51 15.48 21.17
C THR A 206 8.27 14.48 20.03
N ASP A 207 9.34 13.97 19.40
CA ASP A 207 9.23 12.97 18.34
C ASP A 207 8.74 11.61 18.86
N ALA A 208 9.26 11.17 20.01
CA ALA A 208 8.88 9.92 20.65
C ALA A 208 7.40 9.92 21.09
N SER A 209 6.91 11.05 21.63
CA SER A 209 5.50 11.23 22.00
C SER A 209 4.59 11.10 20.77
N LEU A 210 4.96 11.73 19.65
CA LEU A 210 4.20 11.60 18.42
C LEU A 210 4.21 10.16 17.87
N PHE A 211 5.37 9.50 17.90
CA PHE A 211 5.48 8.10 17.50
C PHE A 211 4.58 7.20 18.35
N PHE A 212 4.51 7.44 19.67
CA PHE A 212 3.59 6.76 20.56
C PHE A 212 2.12 7.00 20.17
N HIS A 213 1.72 8.26 19.93
CA HIS A 213 0.37 8.57 19.46
C HIS A 213 0.03 7.90 18.13
N SER A 214 1.01 7.72 17.24
CA SER A 214 0.82 7.02 15.97
C SER A 214 0.57 5.54 16.15
N ASN A 215 1.31 4.88 17.03
CA ASN A 215 1.06 3.48 17.37
C ASN A 215 -0.30 3.31 18.07
N VAL A 216 -0.65 4.19 19.02
CA VAL A 216 -1.96 4.15 19.69
C VAL A 216 -3.11 4.28 18.68
N THR A 217 -2.96 5.12 17.66
CA THR A 217 -3.98 5.31 16.62
C THR A 217 -4.13 4.06 15.74
N ILE A 218 -3.02 3.38 15.41
CA ILE A 218 -3.02 2.09 14.71
C ILE A 218 -3.74 1.03 15.55
N GLU A 219 -3.36 0.88 16.82
CA GLU A 219 -3.97 -0.10 17.72
C GLU A 219 -5.46 0.17 17.95
N TRP A 220 -5.86 1.44 18.01
CA TRP A 220 -7.28 1.83 18.12
C TRP A 220 -8.11 1.32 16.94
N GLU A 221 -7.58 1.41 15.71
CA GLU A 221 -8.25 0.89 14.51
C GLU A 221 -8.33 -0.64 14.55
N ILE A 222 -7.21 -1.31 14.83
CA ILE A 222 -7.13 -2.78 14.90
C ILE A 222 -8.16 -3.32 15.90
N LEU A 223 -8.20 -2.78 17.13
CA LEU A 223 -9.13 -3.21 18.17
C LEU A 223 -10.60 -3.06 17.76
N ARG A 224 -10.95 -2.00 17.01
CA ARG A 224 -12.33 -1.76 16.57
C ARG A 224 -12.73 -2.71 15.45
N ILE A 225 -11.86 -2.93 14.48
CA ILE A 225 -12.10 -3.86 13.38
C ILE A 225 -12.17 -5.30 13.92
N GLU A 226 -11.25 -5.67 14.79
CA GLU A 226 -11.22 -7.00 15.42
C GLU A 226 -12.51 -7.25 16.23
N ALA A 227 -12.99 -6.27 17.00
CA ALA A 227 -14.25 -6.39 17.74
C ALA A 227 -15.46 -6.61 16.80
N LEU A 228 -15.53 -5.90 15.67
CA LEU A 228 -16.60 -6.06 14.67
C LEU A 228 -16.54 -7.44 13.98
N GLN A 229 -15.34 -7.93 13.66
CA GLN A 229 -15.18 -9.24 13.04
C GLN A 229 -15.45 -10.37 14.04
N ASN A 230 -14.98 -10.25 15.29
CA ASN A 230 -15.28 -11.22 16.34
C ASN A 230 -16.78 -11.32 16.63
N LEU A 231 -17.54 -10.22 16.54
CA LEU A 231 -19.00 -10.29 16.59
C LEU A 231 -19.59 -11.15 15.45
N THR A 232 -19.04 -11.03 14.24
CA THR A 232 -19.44 -11.86 13.09
C THR A 232 -19.09 -13.33 13.31
N VAL A 233 -17.92 -13.63 13.88
CA VAL A 233 -17.50 -15.00 14.21
C VAL A 233 -18.39 -15.61 15.31
N ILE A 234 -18.66 -14.87 16.38
CA ILE A 234 -19.53 -15.34 17.48
C ILE A 234 -20.93 -15.64 16.96
N THR A 235 -21.50 -14.75 16.14
CA THR A 235 -22.83 -14.96 15.56
C THR A 235 -22.85 -16.13 14.59
N ALA A 236 -21.83 -16.30 13.75
CA ALA A 236 -21.69 -17.48 12.90
C ALA A 236 -21.61 -18.78 13.71
N ALA A 237 -20.80 -18.81 14.77
CA ALA A 237 -20.67 -19.99 15.65
C ALA A 237 -21.99 -20.32 16.36
N LEU A 238 -22.68 -19.31 16.91
CA LEU A 238 -23.98 -19.51 17.57
C LEU A 238 -25.04 -20.04 16.60
N LEU A 239 -25.11 -19.49 15.38
CA LEU A 239 -26.04 -19.96 14.36
C LEU A 239 -25.74 -21.40 13.93
N LEU A 240 -24.46 -21.78 13.82
CA LEU A 240 -24.06 -23.16 13.52
C LEU A 240 -24.48 -24.14 14.63
N ILE A 241 -24.48 -23.74 15.90
CA ILE A 241 -24.91 -24.57 17.03
C ILE A 241 -26.44 -24.67 17.12
N LEU A 242 -27.16 -23.60 16.77
CA LEU A 242 -28.63 -23.54 16.83
C LEU A 242 -29.31 -24.32 15.70
N LEU A 243 -28.58 -24.65 14.64
CA LEU A 243 -29.12 -25.45 13.53
C LEU A 243 -29.42 -26.90 14.00
N PRO A 244 -30.54 -27.50 13.54
CA PRO A 244 -30.89 -28.87 13.91
C PRO A 244 -29.77 -29.86 13.53
N GLN A 245 -29.55 -30.86 14.39
CA GLN A 245 -28.60 -31.93 14.11
C GLN A 245 -28.96 -32.61 12.77
N GLY A 246 -27.99 -32.63 11.84
CA GLY A 246 -28.14 -33.22 10.51
C GLY A 246 -28.52 -32.24 9.38
N TYR A 247 -28.74 -30.95 9.66
CA TYR A 247 -29.00 -29.96 8.60
C TYR A 247 -27.74 -29.62 7.78
N VAL A 248 -26.57 -29.59 8.43
CA VAL A 248 -25.26 -29.33 7.80
C VAL A 248 -24.30 -30.46 8.14
N SER A 249 -23.59 -30.94 7.12
CA SER A 249 -22.44 -31.85 7.23
C SER A 249 -21.36 -31.28 8.18
N PRO A 250 -20.90 -32.02 9.21
CA PRO A 250 -19.83 -31.59 10.11
C PRO A 250 -18.59 -31.00 9.43
N GLY A 251 -18.22 -31.51 8.25
CA GLY A 251 -17.11 -30.98 7.46
C GLY A 251 -17.33 -29.54 6.98
N LEU A 252 -18.54 -29.20 6.52
CA LEU A 252 -18.88 -27.83 6.10
C LEU A 252 -18.99 -26.86 7.30
N VAL A 253 -19.39 -27.34 8.48
CA VAL A 253 -19.37 -26.56 9.72
C VAL A 253 -17.94 -26.18 10.07
N GLY A 254 -17.01 -27.15 10.04
CA GLY A 254 -15.59 -26.90 10.27
C GLY A 254 -14.96 -25.96 9.25
N LEU A 255 -15.34 -26.09 7.97
CA LEU A 255 -14.92 -25.20 6.89
C LEU A 255 -15.37 -23.75 7.17
N SER A 256 -16.67 -23.55 7.43
CA SER A 256 -17.25 -22.23 7.69
C SER A 256 -16.58 -21.54 8.88
N LEU A 257 -16.36 -22.27 9.98
CA LEU A 257 -15.73 -21.72 11.17
C LEU A 257 -14.23 -21.37 10.94
N SER A 258 -13.52 -22.19 10.16
CA SER A 258 -12.11 -21.91 9.80
C SER A 258 -11.98 -20.63 8.97
N TYR A 259 -12.91 -20.41 8.03
CA TYR A 259 -12.96 -19.16 7.26
C TYR A 259 -13.40 -17.97 8.11
N ALA A 260 -14.32 -18.17 9.06
CA ALA A 260 -14.72 -17.12 10.00
C ALA A 260 -13.54 -16.63 10.84
N PHE A 261 -12.69 -17.53 11.37
CA PHE A 261 -11.48 -17.11 12.09
C PHE A 261 -10.45 -16.41 11.19
N THR A 262 -10.30 -16.87 9.95
CA THR A 262 -9.37 -16.26 9.00
C THR A 262 -9.83 -14.88 8.53
N LEU A 263 -11.15 -14.63 8.50
CA LEU A 263 -11.76 -13.36 8.11
C LEU A 263 -11.22 -12.18 8.96
N THR A 264 -11.10 -12.36 10.28
CA THR A 264 -10.61 -11.32 11.18
C THR A 264 -9.19 -10.89 10.82
N ALA A 265 -8.27 -11.85 10.67
CA ALA A 265 -6.89 -11.56 10.29
C ALA A 265 -6.79 -10.97 8.87
N GLY A 266 -7.59 -11.49 7.93
CA GLY A 266 -7.68 -10.98 6.56
C GLY A 266 -8.12 -9.53 6.51
N GLN A 267 -9.16 -9.15 7.27
CA GLN A 267 -9.67 -7.79 7.32
C GLN A 267 -8.66 -6.80 7.91
N ILE A 268 -7.98 -7.16 9.01
CA ILE A 268 -6.92 -6.33 9.60
C ILE A 268 -5.78 -6.12 8.59
N PHE A 269 -5.37 -7.19 7.92
CA PHE A 269 -4.33 -7.12 6.90
C PHE A 269 -4.75 -6.24 5.72
N TRP A 270 -5.99 -6.36 5.26
CA TRP A 270 -6.54 -5.52 4.19
C TRP A 270 -6.54 -4.04 4.55
N THR A 271 -7.05 -3.70 5.74
CA THR A 271 -7.08 -2.34 6.28
C THR A 271 -5.69 -1.70 6.30
N ARG A 272 -4.69 -2.42 6.79
CA ARG A 272 -3.31 -1.93 6.85
C ARG A 272 -2.74 -1.62 5.47
N TRP A 273 -2.93 -2.53 4.50
CA TRP A 273 -2.47 -2.32 3.13
C TRP A 273 -3.24 -1.20 2.42
N PHE A 274 -4.52 -1.03 2.73
CA PHE A 274 -5.34 0.06 2.20
C PHE A 274 -4.84 1.42 2.69
N SER A 275 -4.50 1.53 3.98
CA SER A 275 -3.91 2.75 4.53
C SER A 275 -2.53 3.05 3.93
N ASN A 276 -1.66 2.04 3.83
CA ASN A 276 -0.36 2.17 3.17
C ASN A 276 -0.50 2.65 1.73
N LEU A 277 -1.40 2.04 0.95
CA LEU A 277 -1.68 2.45 -0.43
C LEU A 277 -2.12 3.92 -0.51
N SER A 278 -3.01 4.34 0.40
CA SER A 278 -3.50 5.71 0.48
C SER A 278 -2.40 6.71 0.82
N ASN A 279 -1.37 6.30 1.56
CA ASN A 279 -0.20 7.14 1.83
C ASN A 279 0.76 7.18 0.62
N TYR A 280 1.03 6.03 0.00
CA TYR A 280 1.95 5.93 -1.14
C TYR A 280 1.43 6.64 -2.39
N ILE A 281 0.10 6.73 -2.58
CA ILE A 281 -0.47 7.45 -3.73
C ILE A 281 -0.10 8.94 -3.74
N ILE A 282 0.16 9.53 -2.56
CA ILE A 282 0.61 10.92 -2.43
C ILE A 282 1.98 11.09 -3.08
N SER A 283 2.88 10.12 -2.95
CA SER A 283 4.19 10.14 -3.64
C SER A 283 4.01 10.16 -5.17
N VAL A 284 3.07 9.38 -5.70
CA VAL A 284 2.73 9.39 -7.14
C VAL A 284 2.21 10.75 -7.58
N GLU A 285 1.33 11.36 -6.79
CA GLU A 285 0.79 12.68 -7.09
C GLU A 285 1.92 13.73 -7.17
N ARG A 286 2.86 13.69 -6.22
CA ARG A 286 4.03 14.58 -6.18
C ARG A 286 4.96 14.37 -7.37
N ILE A 287 5.20 13.13 -7.79
CA ILE A 287 5.95 12.85 -9.03
C ILE A 287 5.20 13.39 -10.25
N LYS A 288 3.87 13.21 -10.30
CA LYS A 288 3.02 13.67 -11.41
C LYS A 288 2.99 15.19 -11.55
N GLN A 289 3.12 15.93 -10.45
CA GLN A 289 3.29 17.39 -10.50
C GLN A 289 4.57 17.78 -11.27
N PHE A 290 5.65 17.02 -11.10
CA PHE A 290 6.93 17.26 -11.80
C PHE A 290 6.90 16.81 -13.26
N ILE A 291 6.13 15.75 -13.57
CA ILE A 291 5.90 15.33 -14.96
C ILE A 291 5.14 16.41 -15.77
N ARG A 292 4.32 17.23 -15.10
CA ARG A 292 3.45 18.24 -15.74
C ARG A 292 4.05 19.65 -15.78
N ILE A 293 5.33 19.82 -15.47
CA ILE A 293 6.02 21.12 -15.55
C ILE A 293 5.99 21.61 -17.01
N PRO A 294 5.78 22.92 -17.26
CA PRO A 294 5.85 23.47 -18.62
C PRO A 294 7.26 23.26 -19.19
N ALA A 295 7.32 22.71 -20.40
CA ALA A 295 8.57 22.51 -21.11
C ALA A 295 9.06 23.82 -21.75
N GLU A 296 10.38 23.99 -21.83
CA GLU A 296 11.03 24.95 -22.70
C GLU A 296 10.65 24.68 -24.16
N PRO A 297 10.71 25.71 -25.03
CA PRO A 297 10.54 25.53 -26.46
C PRO A 297 11.48 24.44 -27.00
N PRO A 298 11.05 23.67 -28.01
CA PRO A 298 11.84 22.56 -28.52
C PRO A 298 13.20 23.05 -29.03
N ALA A 299 14.25 22.31 -28.69
CA ALA A 299 15.62 22.64 -29.08
C ALA A 299 15.81 22.74 -30.62
N ILE A 300 14.98 22.04 -31.39
CA ILE A 300 14.97 22.08 -32.84
C ILE A 300 13.55 22.37 -33.32
N VAL A 301 13.40 23.44 -34.09
CA VAL A 301 12.16 23.78 -34.80
C VAL A 301 12.32 23.38 -36.26
N ASP A 302 11.59 22.35 -36.68
CA ASP A 302 11.63 21.86 -38.06
C ASP A 302 11.22 22.95 -39.05
N GLY A 303 12.00 23.12 -40.11
CA GLY A 303 11.77 24.14 -41.13
C GLY A 303 12.32 25.54 -40.80
N ASN A 304 12.76 25.81 -39.56
CA ASN A 304 13.32 27.11 -39.17
C ASN A 304 14.75 27.02 -38.63
N ARG A 305 15.53 26.06 -39.14
CA ARG A 305 16.91 25.86 -38.69
C ARG A 305 17.86 26.84 -39.39
N PRO A 306 18.72 27.57 -38.67
CA PRO A 306 19.70 28.43 -39.31
C PRO A 306 20.70 27.62 -40.13
N PRO A 307 21.29 28.22 -41.19
CA PRO A 307 22.30 27.55 -42.01
C PRO A 307 23.54 27.21 -41.17
N SER A 308 24.32 26.21 -41.58
CA SER A 308 25.52 25.74 -40.86
C SER A 308 26.60 26.81 -40.68
N SER A 309 26.59 27.86 -41.50
CA SER A 309 27.51 29.00 -41.42
C SER A 309 27.06 30.09 -40.44
N TRP A 310 25.94 29.91 -39.72
CA TRP A 310 25.46 30.86 -38.73
C TRP A 310 26.17 30.68 -37.38
N PRO A 311 26.48 31.77 -36.64
CA PRO A 311 26.30 33.18 -37.00
C PRO A 311 27.50 33.72 -37.79
N SER A 312 27.28 34.22 -39.01
CA SER A 312 28.37 34.66 -39.91
C SER A 312 28.94 36.05 -39.61
N LYS A 313 28.15 36.94 -38.97
CA LYS A 313 28.57 38.31 -38.63
C LYS A 313 28.62 38.61 -37.13
N GLY A 314 28.06 37.74 -36.29
CA GLY A 314 28.03 37.91 -34.83
C GLY A 314 27.35 39.18 -34.32
N LYS A 315 26.61 39.93 -35.15
CA LYS A 315 25.92 41.16 -34.72
C LYS A 315 24.65 40.81 -33.96
N ILE A 316 24.53 41.33 -32.74
CA ILE A 316 23.34 41.24 -31.90
C ILE A 316 22.67 42.62 -31.91
N ASP A 317 21.37 42.67 -32.22
CA ASP A 317 20.57 43.89 -32.17
C ASP A 317 19.41 43.66 -31.19
N LEU A 318 19.29 44.53 -30.19
CA LEU A 318 18.33 44.39 -29.10
C LEU A 318 17.16 45.35 -29.38
N GLN A 319 15.96 44.83 -29.59
CA GLN A 319 14.77 45.63 -29.91
C GLN A 319 13.63 45.28 -28.93
N GLY A 320 13.17 46.29 -28.17
CA GLY A 320 11.99 46.16 -27.31
C GLY A 320 12.06 45.08 -26.23
N LEU A 321 13.20 44.97 -25.52
CA LEU A 321 13.28 44.13 -24.31
C LEU A 321 12.57 44.82 -23.15
N GLU A 322 11.41 44.29 -22.76
CA GLU A 322 10.77 44.52 -21.45
C GLU A 322 10.88 43.26 -20.59
#